data_AF-A0A257ERG7-F1
#
_entry.id   AF-A0A257ERG7-F1
#
_cell.length_a   1.000
_cell.length_b   1.000
_cell.length_c   1.000
_cell.angle_alpha   90.00
_cell.angle_beta   90.00
_cell.angle_gamma   90.00
#
_symmetry.space_group_name_H-M   'P 1'
#
loop_
_entity.id
_entity.type
_entity.pdbx_description
1 polymer ?
#
loop_
_entity_poly.entity_id
_entity_poly.type
_entity_poly.pdbx_seq_one_letter_code
_entity_poly.pdbx_strand_id
1 'polypeptide(L)' 'MDTAPTLALLATGLSLVLLAIVGDRARRRAPLAWHAHLPWNALAFLGVAALLLGAVHLLTLVKAGADFTLT' A
#
# COMPACT_ATOMS: atom_id res chain seq x y z
N MET A 1 14.36 -12.21 4.37
CA MET A 1 13.18 -11.34 4.55
C MET A 1 12.05 -12.19 5.11
N ASP A 2 11.22 -11.63 5.97
CA ASP A 2 10.15 -12.37 6.67
C ASP A 2 8.77 -12.12 6.02
N THR A 3 7.86 -13.09 6.12
CA THR A 3 6.51 -13.05 5.53
C THR A 3 5.61 -12.05 6.26
N ALA A 4 5.74 -11.94 7.58
CA ALA A 4 4.95 -11.00 8.40
C ALA A 4 5.08 -9.53 7.95
N PRO A 5 6.29 -8.94 7.82
CA PRO A 5 6.43 -7.56 7.35
C PRO A 5 5.98 -7.38 5.90
N THR A 6 6.09 -8.43 5.07
CA THR A 6 5.64 -8.40 3.67
C THR A 6 4.12 -8.28 3.59
N LEU A 7 3.39 -9.10 4.35
CA LEU A 7 1.93 -9.01 4.43
C LEU A 7 1.47 -7.69 5.04
N ALA A 8 2.17 -7.19 6.07
CA ALA A 8 1.88 -5.89 6.66
C ALA A 8 2.01 -4.76 5.62
N LEU A 9 3.10 -4.72 4.86
CA LEU A 9 3.32 -3.73 3.79
C LEU A 9 2.21 -3.77 2.73
N LEU A 10 1.83 -4.97 2.28
CA LEU A 10 0.78 -5.14 1.28
C LEU A 10 -0.59 -4.70 1.81
N ALA A 11 -0.96 -5.13 3.02
CA ALA A 11 -2.24 -4.80 3.64
C ALA A 11 -2.36 -3.30 3.94
N THR A 12 -1.32 -2.70 4.53
CA THR A 12 -1.27 -1.27 4.82
C THR A 12 -1.27 -0.44 3.54
N GLY A 13 -0.45 -0.82 2.56
CA GLY A 13 -0.40 -0.14 1.26
C GLY A 13 -1.75 -0.14 0.54
N LEU A 14 -2.41 -1.30 0.48
CA LEU A 14 -3.74 -1.43 -0.11
C LEU A 14 -4.77 -0.56 0.62
N SER A 15 -4.76 -0.60 1.96
CA SER A 15 -5.67 0.19 2.79
C SER A 15 -5.52 1.69 2.55
N LEU A 16 -4.29 2.19 2.48
CA LEU A 16 -3.99 3.59 2.21
C LEU A 16 -4.44 4.03 0.82
N VAL A 17 -4.23 3.21 -0.21
CA VAL A 17 -4.70 3.49 -1.58
C VAL A 17 -6.24 3.57 -1.61
N LEU A 18 -6.92 2.59 -1.01
CA LEU A 18 -8.39 2.58 -0.96
C LEU A 18 -8.93 3.79 -0.19
N LEU A 19 -8.31 4.12 0.95
CA LEU A 19 -8.68 5.28 1.75
C LEU A 19 -8.50 6.58 0.97
N ALA A 20 -7.39 6.71 0.23
CA ALA A 20 -7.14 7.88 -0.61
C ALA A 20 -8.14 8.02 -1.76
N ILE A 21 -8.55 6.91 -2.40
CA ILE A 21 -9.58 6.91 -3.46
C ILE A 21 -10.93 7.35 -2.90
N VAL A 22 -11.33 6.80 -1.74
CA VAL A 22 -12.58 7.17 -1.08
C VAL A 22 -12.53 8.63 -0.62
N GLY A 23 -11.41 9.07 -0.05
CA GLY A 23 -11.19 10.43 0.40
C GLY A 23 -11.22 11.46 -0.73
N ASP A 24 -10.61 11.16 -1.88
CA ASP A 24 -10.67 12.04 -3.06
C ASP A 24 -12.11 12.16 -3.58
N ARG A 25 -12.86 11.05 -3.63
CA ARG A 25 -14.29 11.07 -4.00
C ARG A 25 -15.12 11.88 -2.99
N ALA A 26 -14.87 11.72 -1.69
CA ALA A 26 -15.56 12.46 -0.64
C ALA A 26 -15.25 13.96 -0.71
N ARG A 27 -13.98 14.34 -0.93
CA ARG A 27 -13.55 15.73 -1.14
C ARG A 27 -14.29 16.38 -2.31
N ARG A 28 -14.45 15.67 -3.43
CA ARG A 28 -15.18 16.20 -4.60
C ARG A 28 -16.68 16.43 -4.31
N ARG A 29 -17.27 15.68 -3.38
CA ARG A 29 -18.69 15.82 -2.99
C ARG A 29 -18.91 16.91 -1.95
N ALA A 30 -17.95 17.12 -1.04
CA ALA A 30 -18.04 18.11 0.04
C ALA A 30 -16.71 18.88 0.19
N PRO A 31 -16.43 19.87 -0.68
CA PRO A 31 -15.14 20.55 -0.73
C PRO A 31 -14.88 21.47 0.48
N LEU A 32 -15.92 21.87 1.22
CA LEU A 32 -15.83 22.73 2.41
C LEU A 32 -15.76 21.94 3.73
N ALA A 33 -15.86 20.61 3.68
CA ALA A 33 -15.80 19.79 4.88
C ALA A 33 -14.34 19.64 5.36
N TRP A 34 -14.16 19.44 6.67
CA TRP A 34 -12.83 19.33 7.30
C TRP A 34 -11.94 18.26 6.63
N HIS A 35 -12.55 17.15 6.18
CA HIS A 35 -11.84 16.05 5.53
C HIS A 35 -11.27 16.43 4.16
N ALA A 36 -11.73 17.52 3.53
CA ALA A 36 -11.19 18.00 2.25
C ALA A 36 -9.74 18.50 2.38
N HIS A 37 -9.32 18.91 3.58
CA HIS A 37 -7.97 19.41 3.86
C HIS A 37 -6.95 18.32 4.18
N LEU A 38 -7.40 17.06 4.29
CA LEU A 38 -6.48 15.95 4.46
C LEU A 38 -5.60 15.77 3.20
N PRO A 39 -4.32 15.40 3.35
CA PRO A 39 -3.39 15.27 2.24
C PRO A 39 -3.60 13.93 1.49
N TRP A 40 -4.76 13.78 0.85
CA TRP A 40 -5.19 12.55 0.18
C TRP A 40 -4.18 12.04 -0.87
N ASN A 41 -3.50 12.96 -1.57
CA ASN A 41 -2.45 12.60 -2.53
C ASN A 41 -1.22 12.01 -1.85
N ALA A 42 -0.84 12.51 -0.67
CA ALA A 42 0.27 11.94 0.10
C ALA A 42 -0.09 10.53 0.61
N LEU A 43 -1.34 10.32 1.04
CA LEU A 43 -1.84 8.99 1.43
C LEU A 43 -1.84 8.01 0.24
N ALA A 44 -2.27 8.46 -0.95
CA ALA A 44 -2.19 7.66 -2.17
C ALA A 44 -0.74 7.27 -2.50
N PHE A 45 0.18 8.23 -2.46
CA PHE A 45 1.59 7.99 -2.71
C PHE A 45 2.19 7.00 -1.71
N LEU A 46 1.97 7.20 -0.42
CA LEU A 46 2.44 6.28 0.63
C LEU A 46 1.87 4.88 0.44
N GLY A 47 0.59 4.77 0.09
CA GLY A 47 -0.04 3.48 -0.20
C GLY A 47 0.60 2.75 -1.38
N VAL A 48 0.83 3.46 -2.50
CA VAL A 48 1.50 2.90 -3.68
C VAL A 48 2.95 2.51 -3.36
N ALA A 49 3.70 3.37 -2.65
CA ALA A 49 5.07 3.08 -2.25
C ALA A 49 5.17 1.83 -1.36
N ALA A 50 4.25 1.68 -0.39
CA ALA A 50 4.18 0.50 0.47
C ALA A 50 3.83 -0.77 -0.32
N LEU A 51 2.90 -0.69 -1.29
CA LEU A 51 2.58 -1.81 -2.18
C LEU A 51 3.78 -2.23 -3.04
N LEU A 52 4.48 -1.27 -3.64
CA LEU A 52 5.67 -1.56 -4.45
C LEU A 52 6.78 -2.19 -3.61
N LEU A 53 7.04 -1.65 -2.41
CA LEU A 53 8.01 -2.23 -1.48
C LEU A 53 7.61 -3.64 -1.04
N GLY A 54 6.33 -3.84 -0.69
CA GLY A 54 5.77 -5.15 -0.36
C GLY A 54 5.87 -6.14 -1.52
N ALA A 55 5.66 -5.70 -2.76
CA ALA A 55 5.82 -6.53 -3.95
C ALA A 55 7.27 -6.96 -4.18
N VAL A 56 8.23 -6.06 -3.96
CA VAL A 56 9.67 -6.41 -4.02
C VAL A 56 10.03 -7.42 -2.93
N HIS A 57 9.53 -7.22 -1.70
CA HIS A 57 9.68 -8.18 -0.61
C HIS A 57 9.08 -9.56 -0.95
N LEU A 58 7.89 -9.59 -1.56
CA LEU A 58 7.25 -10.82 -1.96
C LEU A 58 8.06 -11.55 -3.03
N LEU A 59 8.55 -10.81 -4.03
CA LEU A 59 9.37 -11.38 -5.10
C LEU A 59 10.66 -12.01 -4.56
N THR A 60 11.34 -11.36 -3.62
CA THR A 60 12.56 -11.91 -3.01
C THR A 60 12.27 -13.13 -2.13
N LEU A 61 11.15 -13.15 -1.41
CA LEU A 61 10.68 -14.33 -0.66
C LEU A 61 10.39 -15.51 -1.59
N VAL A 62 9.66 -15.28 -2.68
CA VAL A 62 9.35 -16.31 -3.69
C VAL A 62 10.64 -16.84 -4.32
N LYS A 63 11.57 -15.95 -4.67
CA LYS A 63 12.86 -16.35 -5.24
C LYS A 63 13.67 -17.20 -4.26
N ALA A 64 13.78 -16.79 -2.99
CA ALA A 64 14.49 -17.55 -1.97
C ALA A 64 13.85 -18.93 -1.73
N GLY A 65 12.52 -19.02 -1.74
CA GLY A 65 11.81 -20.30 -1.65
C GLY A 65 12.04 -21.21 -2.86
N ALA A 66 12.03 -20.65 -4.07
CA ALA A 66 12.31 -21.39 -5.29
C ALA A 66 13.75 -21.95 -5.33
N ASP A 67 14.72 -21.14 -4.92
CA ASP A 67 16.14 -21.55 -4.86
C ASP A 67 16.33 -22.72 -3.85
N PHE A 68 15.58 -22.77 -2.75
CA PHE A 68 15.58 -23.89 -1.79
C PHE A 68 14.99 -25.19 -2.36
N THR A 69 14.00 -25.12 -3.25
CA THR A 69 13.38 -26.32 -3.84
C THR A 69 14.21 -27.02 -4.91
N LEU A 70 15.26 -26.37 -5.41
CA LEU A 70 16.14 -26.88 -6.47
C LEU A 70 17.46 -27.47 -5.95
N THR A 71 17.68 -27.43 -4.64
CA THR A 71 18.84 -28.03 -3.92
C THR A 71 18.41 -29.24 -3.11
#